data_AF-A0A3R9K453-F1
#
_entry.id   AF-A0A3R9K453-F1
#
_cell.length_a   1.000
_cell.length_b   1.000
_cell.length_c   1.000
_cell.angle_alpha   90.00
_cell.angle_beta   90.00
_cell.angle_gamma   90.00
#
_symmetry.space_group_name_H-M   'P 1'
#
loop_
_entity.id
_entity.type
_entity.pdbx_description
1 polymer ?
#
loop_
_entity_poly.entity_id
_entity_poly.type
_entity_poly.pdbx_seq_one_letter_code
_entity_poly.pdbx_strand_id
1 'polypeptide(L)'
;MKKALITSAILLSATVLVACSNNQSATKDSAEQPKTEQSEAKETKASEKPASKKAKSLDDFKKALEDNGFTIEREQEKSSSLVQAKDGKGFVLPDGSSIEVYQYEENNPYFATIKKDKKLLDQPVTIYGDFVVMIVNPTDSKDKILDSFKGFE
;
A
#
# COMPACT_ATOMS: atom_id res chain seq x y z
N MET A 1 -41.49 -43.47 14.07
CA MET A 1 -40.25 -43.73 13.32
C MET A 1 -39.14 -42.87 13.90
N LYS A 2 -37.89 -43.21 13.59
CA LYS A 2 -36.70 -43.11 14.46
C LYS A 2 -36.15 -41.68 14.63
N LYS A 3 -35.47 -41.48 15.77
CA LYS A 3 -34.72 -40.30 16.24
C LYS A 3 -33.46 -40.06 15.40
N ALA A 4 -33.00 -38.81 15.30
CA ALA A 4 -31.58 -38.43 15.51
C ALA A 4 -31.40 -36.89 15.45
N LEU A 5 -30.80 -36.35 16.51
CA LEU A 5 -30.21 -35.01 16.57
C LEU A 5 -28.76 -35.13 16.09
N ILE A 6 -28.29 -34.26 15.19
CA ILE A 6 -26.89 -34.23 14.74
C ILE A 6 -26.23 -33.01 15.35
N THR A 7 -25.39 -33.27 16.35
CA THR A 7 -24.43 -32.32 16.93
C THR A 7 -23.08 -32.61 16.30
N SER A 8 -22.48 -31.66 15.58
CA SER A 8 -21.11 -31.78 15.10
C SER A 8 -20.28 -30.64 15.67
N ALA A 9 -19.46 -30.97 16.66
CA ALA A 9 -18.37 -30.15 17.16
C ALA A 9 -17.18 -30.27 16.22
N ILE A 10 -16.63 -29.16 15.76
CA ILE A 10 -15.36 -29.12 15.02
C ILE A 10 -14.31 -28.58 15.99
N LEU A 11 -13.50 -29.49 16.52
CA LEU A 11 -12.26 -29.19 17.25
C LEU A 11 -11.13 -29.21 16.22
N LEU A 12 -10.45 -28.09 15.99
CA LEU A 12 -9.23 -28.05 15.16
C LEU A 12 -8.03 -27.70 16.03
N SER A 13 -7.11 -28.67 16.09
CA SER A 13 -5.91 -28.74 16.90
C SER A 13 -4.81 -27.80 16.43
N ALA A 14 -4.19 -27.10 17.39
CA ALA A 14 -2.94 -26.36 17.20
C ALA A 14 -1.76 -27.32 17.02
N THR A 15 -0.92 -27.07 16.01
CA THR A 15 0.38 -27.71 15.86
C THR A 15 1.47 -26.76 16.38
N VAL A 16 2.20 -27.23 17.40
CA VAL A 16 3.46 -26.61 17.85
C VAL A 16 4.61 -27.17 17.02
N LEU A 17 5.44 -26.29 16.45
CA LEU A 17 6.69 -26.64 15.79
C LEU A 17 7.77 -26.87 16.86
N VAL A 18 8.27 -28.09 16.93
CA VAL A 18 9.50 -28.46 17.64
C VAL A 18 10.50 -28.92 16.60
N ALA A 19 11.71 -28.37 16.61
CA ALA A 19 12.97 -29.11 16.57
C ALA A 19 14.16 -28.14 16.38
N CYS A 20 14.86 -27.86 17.48
CA CYS A 20 16.28 -27.53 17.44
C CYS A 20 17.06 -28.77 17.00
N SER A 21 18.04 -28.62 16.11
CA SER A 21 19.16 -29.56 16.03
C SER A 21 20.45 -28.78 15.84
N ASN A 22 21.24 -28.73 16.93
CA ASN A 22 22.65 -28.39 16.92
C ASN A 22 23.40 -29.51 16.18
N ASN A 23 24.19 -29.18 15.17
CA ASN A 23 25.30 -30.03 14.74
C ASN A 23 26.63 -29.44 15.22
N GLN A 24 27.11 -30.00 16.32
CA GLN A 24 28.49 -29.88 16.80
C GLN A 24 29.24 -31.13 16.36
N SER A 25 30.26 -30.97 15.53
CA SER A 25 31.31 -31.99 15.34
C SER A 25 32.62 -31.32 14.89
N ALA A 26 33.65 -31.41 15.74
CA ALA A 26 35.06 -31.11 15.45
C ALA A 26 35.70 -32.34 14.72
N THR A 27 36.85 -32.37 14.03
CA THR A 27 38.08 -31.55 13.95
C THR A 27 38.97 -32.03 12.77
N LYS A 28 39.81 -31.13 12.19
CA LYS A 28 41.10 -31.32 11.42
C LYS A 28 41.07 -32.03 10.04
N ASP A 29 41.80 -31.61 8.99
CA ASP A 29 43.17 -31.07 8.88
C ASP A 29 43.41 -30.29 7.55
N SER A 30 44.36 -29.32 7.57
CA SER A 30 45.20 -28.71 6.51
C SER A 30 44.64 -28.24 5.15
N ALA A 31 44.61 -26.92 4.92
CA ALA A 31 45.67 -26.16 4.23
C ALA A 31 45.13 -24.92 3.48
N GLU A 32 45.84 -23.81 3.70
CA GLU A 32 45.92 -22.57 2.90
C GLU A 32 44.79 -21.52 2.89
N GLN A 33 45.20 -20.37 3.43
CA GLN A 33 44.68 -19.00 3.40
C GLN A 33 44.49 -18.46 1.94
N PRO A 34 43.75 -17.34 1.71
CA PRO A 34 43.84 -16.12 2.51
C PRO A 34 42.53 -15.45 2.96
N LYS A 35 42.73 -14.70 4.05
CA LYS A 35 41.85 -13.73 4.69
C LYS A 35 41.54 -12.56 3.75
N THR A 36 40.26 -12.19 3.71
CA THR A 36 39.82 -10.80 3.86
C THR A 36 38.39 -10.82 4.41
N GLU A 37 38.29 -10.67 5.72
CA GLU A 37 37.13 -10.03 6.36
C GLU A 37 37.17 -8.55 5.96
N GLN A 38 36.01 -7.96 5.65
CA GLN A 38 35.43 -6.90 6.48
C GLN A 38 34.35 -6.11 5.71
N SER A 39 33.19 -6.01 6.36
CA SER A 39 32.13 -5.03 6.15
C SER A 39 31.38 -5.07 4.81
N GLU A 40 30.39 -5.96 4.73
CA GLU A 40 29.11 -5.57 4.12
C GLU A 40 28.55 -4.43 4.97
N ALA A 41 28.84 -3.20 4.55
CA ALA A 41 28.08 -2.05 4.94
C ALA A 41 26.65 -2.31 4.47
N LYS A 42 25.81 -2.79 5.39
CA LYS A 42 24.36 -2.66 5.30
C LYS A 42 24.12 -1.16 5.22
N GLU A 43 24.08 -0.64 3.99
CA GLU A 43 23.64 0.71 3.69
C GLU A 43 22.31 0.86 4.40
N THR A 44 22.36 1.60 5.51
CA THR A 44 21.19 2.18 6.12
C THR A 44 20.56 2.95 4.99
N LYS A 45 19.42 2.45 4.49
CA LYS A 45 18.54 3.12 3.54
C LYS A 45 18.30 4.49 4.15
N ALA A 46 19.13 5.44 3.76
CA ALA A 46 18.99 6.82 4.15
C ALA A 46 17.59 7.15 3.67
N SER A 47 16.71 7.44 4.63
CA SER A 47 15.44 8.08 4.34
C SER A 47 15.79 9.50 3.91
N GLU A 48 16.42 9.62 2.74
CA GLU A 48 16.46 10.86 2.01
C GLU A 48 15.00 11.16 1.74
N LYS A 49 14.49 12.14 2.48
CA LYS A 49 13.21 12.79 2.19
C LYS A 49 13.14 12.95 0.67
N PRO A 50 12.22 12.24 -0.03
CA PRO A 50 12.18 12.32 -1.48
C PRO A 50 12.00 13.79 -1.86
N ALA A 51 12.85 14.30 -2.74
CA ALA A 51 12.67 15.62 -3.34
C ALA A 51 11.20 15.74 -3.81
N SER A 52 10.58 16.91 -3.59
CA SER A 52 9.19 17.18 -4.02
C SER A 52 9.02 16.72 -5.47
N LYS A 53 8.27 15.64 -5.67
CA LYS A 53 7.99 15.08 -6.99
C LYS A 53 6.50 15.26 -7.19
N LYS A 54 6.10 16.38 -7.79
CA LYS A 54 4.73 16.57 -8.24
C LYS A 54 4.31 15.33 -9.05
N ALA A 55 3.15 14.76 -8.73
CA ALA A 55 2.58 13.65 -9.49
C ALA A 55 2.38 14.08 -10.96
N LYS A 56 2.65 13.17 -11.89
CA LYS A 56 2.50 13.40 -13.34
C LYS A 56 1.44 12.50 -13.95
N SER A 57 1.09 11.41 -13.28
CA SER A 57 0.14 10.40 -13.74
C SER A 57 -0.58 9.72 -12.57
N LEU A 58 -1.69 9.04 -12.87
CA LEU A 58 -2.40 8.20 -11.89
C LEU A 58 -1.51 7.05 -11.37
N ASP A 59 -0.62 6.53 -12.21
CA ASP A 59 0.30 5.44 -11.84
C ASP A 59 1.38 5.89 -10.83
N ASP A 60 1.66 7.19 -10.72
CA ASP A 60 2.55 7.69 -9.67
C ASP A 60 1.95 7.46 -8.28
N PHE A 61 0.62 7.54 -8.13
CA PHE A 61 -0.06 7.24 -6.87
C PHE A 61 0.01 5.75 -6.53
N LYS A 62 -0.16 4.88 -7.53
CA LYS A 62 0.08 3.44 -7.36
C LYS A 62 1.49 3.19 -6.86
N LYS A 63 2.48 3.74 -7.56
CA LYS A 63 3.90 3.57 -7.23
C LYS A 63 4.21 4.11 -5.83
N ALA A 64 3.63 5.25 -5.45
CA ALA A 64 3.81 5.82 -4.12
C ALA A 64 3.25 4.92 -3.01
N LEU A 65 2.10 4.28 -3.23
CA LEU A 65 1.57 3.29 -2.29
C LEU A 65 2.53 2.09 -2.16
N GLU A 66 2.99 1.54 -3.29
CA GLU A 66 3.92 0.40 -3.32
C GLU A 66 5.27 0.73 -2.67
N ASP A 67 5.86 1.89 -2.98
CA ASP A 67 7.12 2.37 -2.41
C ASP A 67 7.03 2.55 -0.87
N ASN A 68 5.83 2.82 -0.34
CA ASN A 68 5.54 2.96 1.09
C ASN A 68 5.02 1.66 1.73
N GLY A 69 5.13 0.54 1.02
CA GLY A 69 4.91 -0.81 1.55
C GLY A 69 3.45 -1.27 1.52
N PHE A 70 2.58 -0.63 0.73
CA PHE A 70 1.25 -1.16 0.46
C PHE A 70 1.29 -2.14 -0.70
N THR A 71 0.53 -3.23 -0.57
CA THR A 71 0.22 -4.12 -1.71
C THR A 71 -1.11 -3.67 -2.31
N ILE A 72 -1.19 -3.59 -3.62
CA ILE A 72 -2.45 -3.34 -4.33
C ILE A 72 -3.08 -4.69 -4.66
N GLU A 73 -4.25 -4.97 -4.07
CA GLU A 73 -5.02 -6.18 -4.38
C GLU A 73 -5.70 -6.05 -5.75
N ARG A 74 -6.22 -4.86 -6.05
CA ARG A 74 -6.98 -4.62 -7.28
C ARG A 74 -6.86 -3.18 -7.76
N GLU A 75 -6.64 -3.03 -9.06
CA GLU A 75 -6.81 -1.77 -9.78
C GLU A 75 -8.16 -1.76 -10.50
N GLN A 76 -8.81 -0.60 -10.54
CA GLN A 76 -10.09 -0.41 -11.20
C GLN A 76 -10.10 0.90 -11.96
N GLU A 77 -10.44 0.88 -13.24
CA GLU A 77 -10.78 2.12 -13.96
C GLU A 77 -12.03 2.73 -13.34
N LYS A 78 -12.06 4.05 -13.19
CA LYS A 78 -13.20 4.78 -12.64
C LYS A 78 -13.86 5.57 -13.76
N SER A 79 -15.18 5.67 -13.71
CA SER A 79 -15.94 6.53 -14.64
C SER A 79 -15.68 8.01 -14.34
N SER A 80 -14.59 8.54 -14.87
CA SER A 80 -14.13 9.92 -14.68
C SER A 80 -15.17 10.96 -15.16
N SER A 81 -15.92 10.64 -16.20
CA SER A 81 -16.97 11.49 -16.75
C SER A 81 -18.08 11.85 -15.75
N LEU A 82 -18.41 10.95 -14.82
CA LEU A 82 -19.44 11.21 -13.79
C LEU A 82 -19.06 12.34 -12.84
N VAL A 83 -17.75 12.52 -12.63
CA VAL A 83 -17.18 13.56 -11.79
C VAL A 83 -16.49 14.63 -12.62
N GLN A 84 -16.74 14.68 -13.93
CA GLN A 84 -16.14 15.64 -14.87
C GLN A 84 -14.60 15.65 -14.83
N ALA A 85 -13.97 14.55 -14.44
CA ALA A 85 -12.53 14.36 -14.48
C ALA A 85 -12.10 13.93 -15.88
N LYS A 86 -10.82 14.12 -16.21
CA LYS A 86 -10.18 13.61 -17.42
C LYS A 86 -10.07 12.09 -17.37
N ASP A 87 -9.55 11.60 -16.26
CA ASP A 87 -9.30 10.18 -16.02
C ASP A 87 -9.44 9.86 -14.53
N GLY A 88 -9.61 8.58 -14.19
CA GLY A 88 -9.72 8.14 -12.81
C GLY A 88 -9.35 6.67 -12.64
N LYS A 89 -8.62 6.38 -11.56
CA LYS A 89 -8.21 5.02 -11.19
C LYS A 89 -8.45 4.78 -9.70
N GLY A 90 -8.92 3.58 -9.37
CA GLY A 90 -9.15 3.09 -8.02
C GLY A 90 -8.15 2.02 -7.64
N PHE A 91 -7.71 2.03 -6.39
CA PHE A 91 -6.81 1.05 -5.79
C PHE A 91 -7.47 0.45 -4.55
N VAL A 92 -7.58 -0.88 -4.51
CA VAL A 92 -8.06 -1.61 -3.34
C VAL A 92 -6.87 -2.27 -2.65
N LEU A 93 -6.75 -2.06 -1.36
CA LEU A 93 -5.72 -2.67 -0.52
C LEU A 93 -6.27 -3.91 0.21
N PRO A 94 -5.40 -4.86 0.60
CA PRO A 94 -5.81 -6.07 1.32
C PRO A 94 -6.55 -5.85 2.64
N ASP A 95 -6.38 -4.68 3.27
CA ASP A 95 -7.09 -4.32 4.50
C ASP A 95 -8.53 -3.83 4.24
N GLY A 96 -8.95 -3.80 2.97
CA GLY A 96 -10.24 -3.30 2.52
C GLY A 96 -10.25 -1.82 2.17
N SER A 97 -9.14 -1.09 2.35
CA SER A 97 -9.08 0.31 1.96
C SER A 97 -9.33 0.48 0.48
N SER A 98 -10.11 1.49 0.11
CA SER A 98 -10.35 1.85 -1.29
C SER A 98 -9.99 3.31 -1.53
N ILE A 99 -8.99 3.52 -2.39
CA ILE A 99 -8.49 4.83 -2.79
C ILE A 99 -8.96 5.09 -4.21
N GLU A 100 -9.57 6.24 -4.47
CA GLU A 100 -9.90 6.70 -5.82
C GLU A 100 -9.10 7.97 -6.12
N VAL A 101 -8.45 8.00 -7.28
CA VAL A 101 -7.66 9.13 -7.75
C VAL A 101 -8.22 9.59 -9.08
N TYR A 102 -8.50 10.88 -9.19
CA TYR A 102 -9.05 11.50 -10.39
C TYR A 102 -8.15 12.64 -10.85
N GLN A 103 -7.84 12.68 -12.15
CA GLN A 103 -7.09 13.79 -12.77
C GLN A 103 -8.07 14.79 -13.40
N TYR A 104 -7.86 16.08 -13.15
CA TYR A 104 -8.69 17.15 -13.72
C TYR A 104 -7.88 18.04 -14.67
N GLU A 105 -8.55 18.59 -15.67
CA GLU A 105 -8.01 19.73 -16.41
C GLU A 105 -8.00 20.97 -15.49
N GLU A 106 -6.95 21.79 -15.57
CA GLU A 106 -6.74 22.91 -14.65
C GLU A 106 -7.88 23.95 -14.66
N ASN A 107 -8.43 24.19 -15.85
CA ASN A 107 -9.51 25.15 -16.10
C ASN A 107 -10.92 24.56 -15.92
N ASN A 108 -11.04 23.33 -15.41
CA ASN A 108 -12.32 22.70 -15.18
C ASN A 108 -13.11 23.40 -14.04
N PRO A 109 -14.33 23.91 -14.30
CA PRO A 109 -15.09 24.64 -13.29
C PRO A 109 -15.51 23.76 -12.10
N TYR A 110 -15.77 22.47 -12.32
CA TYR A 110 -16.10 21.54 -11.24
C TYR A 110 -14.88 21.26 -10.36
N PHE A 111 -13.68 21.18 -10.94
CA PHE A 111 -12.44 21.09 -10.17
C PHE A 111 -12.20 22.32 -9.29
N ALA A 112 -12.55 23.52 -9.77
CA ALA A 112 -12.49 24.74 -8.96
C ALA A 112 -13.40 24.65 -7.72
N THR A 113 -14.61 24.10 -7.87
CA THR A 113 -15.52 23.83 -6.74
C THR A 113 -14.93 22.81 -5.77
N ILE A 114 -14.39 21.69 -6.26
CA ILE A 114 -13.73 20.67 -5.40
C ILE A 114 -12.56 21.29 -4.63
N LYS A 115 -11.75 22.14 -5.28
CA LYS A 115 -10.62 22.84 -4.63
C LYS A 115 -11.07 23.73 -3.48
N LYS A 116 -12.20 24.40 -3.64
CA LYS A 116 -12.80 25.28 -2.63
C LYS A 116 -13.41 24.48 -1.48
N ASP A 117 -14.22 23.48 -1.80
CA ASP A 117 -15.06 22.77 -0.82
C ASP A 117 -14.33 21.59 -0.18
N LYS A 118 -13.20 21.16 -0.75
CA LYS A 118 -12.42 19.97 -0.35
C LYS A 118 -13.27 18.71 -0.27
N LYS A 119 -14.26 18.62 -1.16
CA LYS A 119 -15.18 17.49 -1.25
C LYS A 119 -15.44 17.09 -2.69
N LEU A 120 -15.71 15.81 -2.88
CA LEU A 120 -16.22 15.22 -4.12
C LEU A 120 -17.35 14.27 -3.73
N LEU A 121 -18.55 14.44 -4.30
CA LEU A 121 -19.73 13.63 -3.96
C LEU A 121 -20.01 13.61 -2.45
N ASP A 122 -19.91 14.78 -1.81
CA ASP A 122 -20.00 14.99 -0.35
C ASP A 122 -18.96 14.27 0.52
N GLN A 123 -18.03 13.52 -0.09
CA GLN A 123 -16.93 12.87 0.60
C GLN A 123 -15.71 13.80 0.68
N PRO A 124 -14.95 13.77 1.79
CA PRO A 124 -13.72 14.56 1.92
C PRO A 124 -12.65 14.06 0.95
N VAL A 125 -11.90 14.99 0.37
CA VAL A 125 -10.79 14.68 -0.55
C VAL A 125 -9.53 15.44 -0.21
N THR A 126 -8.39 14.87 -0.63
CA THR A 126 -7.08 15.54 -0.61
C THR A 126 -6.69 15.87 -2.05
N ILE A 127 -6.02 17.01 -2.27
CA ILE A 127 -5.71 17.51 -3.61
C ILE A 127 -4.19 17.63 -3.74
N TYR A 128 -3.65 17.01 -4.79
CA TYR A 128 -2.23 17.02 -5.12
C TYR A 128 -2.07 17.52 -6.56
N GLY A 129 -1.73 18.79 -6.75
CA GLY A 129 -1.74 19.42 -8.07
C GLY A 129 -3.13 19.40 -8.70
N ASP A 130 -3.24 18.75 -9.86
CA ASP A 130 -4.47 18.52 -10.64
C ASP A 130 -5.16 17.19 -10.31
N PHE A 131 -4.65 16.45 -9.31
CA PHE A 131 -5.20 15.18 -8.86
C PHE A 131 -6.04 15.35 -7.58
N VAL A 132 -7.19 14.69 -7.56
CA VAL A 132 -8.08 14.60 -6.40
C VAL A 132 -8.04 13.15 -5.89
N VAL A 133 -7.68 12.98 -4.63
CA VAL A 133 -7.61 11.68 -3.94
C VAL A 133 -8.74 11.58 -2.93
N MET A 134 -9.56 10.54 -3.06
CA MET A 134 -10.66 10.22 -2.16
C MET A 134 -10.42 8.83 -1.56
N ILE A 135 -10.52 8.68 -0.24
CA ILE A 135 -10.46 7.38 0.42
C ILE A 135 -11.91 6.98 0.74
N VAL A 136 -12.48 6.14 -0.11
CA VAL A 136 -13.92 5.76 -0.09
C VAL A 136 -14.23 4.83 1.07
N ASN A 137 -13.36 3.86 1.32
CA ASN A 137 -13.47 2.97 2.47
C ASN A 137 -12.23 3.15 3.34
N PRO A 138 -12.22 4.08 4.31
CA PRO A 138 -11.06 4.29 5.17
C PRO A 138 -10.96 3.18 6.23
N THR A 139 -9.75 2.69 6.44
CA THR A 139 -9.37 1.80 7.56
C THR A 139 -8.39 2.54 8.47
N ASP A 140 -7.80 1.84 9.44
CA ASP A 140 -6.69 2.35 10.26
C ASP A 140 -5.46 2.75 9.41
N SER A 141 -5.36 2.29 8.16
CA SER A 141 -4.28 2.65 7.24
C SER A 141 -4.45 4.02 6.59
N LYS A 142 -5.58 4.72 6.78
CA LYS A 142 -5.90 5.99 6.10
C LYS A 142 -4.77 7.01 6.16
N ASP A 143 -4.23 7.27 7.35
CA ASP A 143 -3.20 8.31 7.50
C ASP A 143 -1.89 7.88 6.83
N LYS A 144 -1.53 6.59 6.92
CA LYS A 144 -0.36 6.05 6.23
C LYS A 144 -0.51 6.09 4.69
N ILE A 145 -1.73 5.90 4.19
CA ILE A 145 -2.05 6.07 2.76
C ILE A 145 -1.79 7.51 2.34
N LEU A 146 -2.33 8.50 3.07
CA LEU A 146 -2.11 9.91 2.76
C LEU A 146 -0.64 10.32 2.89
N ASP A 147 0.06 9.77 3.88
CA ASP A 147 1.49 9.98 4.10
C ASP A 147 2.34 9.54 2.90
N SER A 148 1.87 8.52 2.15
CA SER A 148 2.55 8.05 0.94
C SER A 148 2.58 9.11 -0.17
N PHE A 149 1.69 10.10 -0.13
CA PHE A 149 1.52 11.13 -1.16
C PHE A 149 2.08 12.50 -0.75
N LYS A 150 2.57 12.68 0.47
CA LYS A 150 3.06 13.98 0.98
C LYS A 150 4.15 14.63 0.10
N GLY A 151 4.87 13.85 -0.70
CA GLY A 151 5.88 14.36 -1.64
C GLY A 151 5.32 14.92 -2.95
N PHE A 152 4.01 14.82 -3.17
CA PHE A 152 3.33 15.24 -4.42
C PHE A 152 2.78 16.66 -4.38
N GLU A 153 2.87 17.33 -3.22
CA GLU A 153 2.51 18.74 -3.04
C GLU A 153 3.35 19.69 -3.92
#